data_AF-A0A7X3MSC9-F1
#
_entry.id   AF-A0A7X3MSC9-F1
#
_cell.length_a   1.000
_cell.length_b   1.000
_cell.length_c   1.000
_cell.angle_alpha   90.00
_cell.angle_beta   90.00
_cell.angle_gamma   90.00
#
_symmetry.space_group_name_H-M   'P 1'
#
loop_
_entity.id
_entity.type
_entity.pdbx_description
1 polymer ?
#
loop_
_entity_poly.entity_id
_entity_poly.type
_entity_poly.pdbx_seq_one_letter_code
_entity_poly.pdbx_strand_id
1 'polypeptide(L)'
;MTHVPKILVRVPRAEEAPPHLGKLVIDDWSVPCTVGAGGLIQASFKREGDRCTPIGVFPLRYGLFHPVALPDFPRDLAFPFVPLAEHMIWEEEGNDYNRLVLAEKDERPDERLARSRAEGLLDVIVPIGFNDAVAEFGRGSAIFIHAARADMSGTAGCIGIPQESMPELVRRLRPGMLIDIGYVDVDDREYLDPATPLETVRFTGLAPGPKLIVVGAVHGNEACGPQAILRAIDDCRMGRMLIRRGEVTLLPVANMKAYRQRTREGDRNLNRDLRDKTIPEDYEDRVGNRLCSLLREHDVLLDIHSFRGEGEPFVFAGPLDNTGPVEPFRHAGAEGEFAARLGTSIVIHGWLDVYDRFLKERERLGHFNKAGSEGVGTTEYMRFSGGYGVTLECGSHDDPQAVEVGYSAIVRALAHLGMIEASAPNATARIVIRVAEVLVCEAEGDRLRKRWKTGDMVDAGEVIACRANGEELKAPRDGFIIFPNHAAKPGDGLCYFGVVSERVLAG
;
A
#
# COMPACT_ATOMS: atom_id res chain seq x y z
N MET A 1 14.66 19.96 -10.39
CA MET A 1 15.19 18.59 -10.29
C MET A 1 14.80 17.88 -11.57
N THR A 2 15.76 17.55 -12.44
CA THR A 2 15.51 16.78 -13.66
C THR A 2 15.18 15.34 -13.25
N HIS A 3 13.98 14.87 -13.58
CA HIS A 3 13.57 13.50 -13.35
C HIS A 3 14.48 12.56 -14.16
N VAL A 4 15.26 11.72 -13.49
CA VAL A 4 16.06 10.68 -14.15
C VAL A 4 15.12 9.50 -14.40
N PRO A 5 14.91 9.08 -15.65
CA PRO A 5 13.99 7.99 -15.97
C PRO A 5 14.44 6.67 -15.33
N LYS A 6 13.49 5.79 -15.02
CA LYS A 6 13.77 4.45 -14.48
C LYS A 6 13.73 3.41 -15.61
N ILE A 7 14.46 2.32 -15.43
CA ILE A 7 14.21 1.09 -16.17
C ILE A 7 13.11 0.32 -15.43
N LEU A 8 12.05 -0.08 -16.12
CA LEU A 8 11.04 -0.98 -15.57
C LEU A 8 11.21 -2.37 -16.18
N VAL A 9 11.33 -3.39 -15.35
CA VAL A 9 11.29 -4.80 -15.76
C VAL A 9 10.04 -5.42 -15.18
N ARG A 10 9.18 -5.92 -16.07
CA ARG A 10 7.88 -6.50 -15.72
C ARG A 10 7.73 -7.88 -16.34
N VAL A 11 7.57 -8.88 -15.48
CA VAL A 11 7.41 -10.30 -15.87
C VAL A 11 5.94 -10.70 -15.65
N PRO A 12 5.23 -11.34 -16.60
CA PRO A 12 3.89 -11.85 -16.36
C PRO A 12 3.91 -12.98 -15.32
N ARG A 13 2.86 -13.05 -14.48
CA ARG A 13 2.73 -14.07 -13.43
C ARG A 13 1.79 -15.23 -13.81
N ALA A 14 1.49 -15.40 -15.09
CA ALA A 14 0.52 -16.37 -15.60
C ALA A 14 1.08 -17.80 -15.64
N GLU A 15 0.29 -18.81 -15.24
CA GLU A 15 0.68 -20.23 -15.23
C GLU A 15 1.12 -20.77 -16.60
N GLU A 16 0.62 -20.18 -17.68
CA GLU A 16 0.92 -20.59 -19.06
C GLU A 16 2.10 -19.83 -19.68
N ALA A 17 2.60 -18.77 -19.03
CA ALA A 17 3.72 -17.98 -19.54
C ALA A 17 5.05 -18.50 -18.96
N PRO A 18 6.13 -18.61 -19.77
CA PRO A 18 7.43 -18.96 -19.24
C PRO A 18 7.86 -17.96 -18.16
N PRO A 19 8.24 -18.41 -16.95
CA PRO A 19 8.45 -17.54 -15.78
C PRO A 19 9.62 -16.57 -15.93
N HIS A 20 10.45 -16.77 -16.97
CA HIS A 20 11.65 -16.00 -17.25
C HIS A 20 11.45 -14.95 -18.35
N LEU A 21 10.28 -14.87 -19.01
CA LEU A 21 10.05 -13.90 -20.09
C LEU A 21 9.32 -12.67 -19.57
N GLY A 22 9.83 -11.48 -19.88
CA GLY A 22 9.25 -10.21 -19.46
C GLY A 22 9.43 -9.11 -20.50
N LYS A 23 9.17 -7.88 -20.08
CA LYS A 23 9.46 -6.65 -20.83
C LYS A 23 10.33 -5.72 -20.01
N LEU A 24 11.32 -5.13 -20.67
CA LEU A 24 12.10 -4.00 -20.18
C LEU A 24 11.59 -2.73 -20.86
N VAL A 25 11.34 -1.68 -20.08
CA VAL A 25 10.82 -0.39 -20.55
C VAL A 25 11.69 0.75 -20.03
N ILE A 26 12.05 1.68 -20.90
CA ILE A 26 12.70 2.96 -20.58
C ILE A 26 11.98 4.06 -21.35
N ASP A 27 11.26 4.92 -20.64
CA ASP A 27 10.40 5.95 -21.22
C ASP A 27 9.41 5.36 -22.26
N ASP A 28 9.57 5.74 -23.53
CA ASP A 28 8.76 5.30 -24.67
C ASP A 28 9.26 4.01 -25.33
N TRP A 29 10.41 3.49 -24.91
CA TRP A 29 11.02 2.31 -25.50
C TRP A 29 10.75 1.05 -24.69
N SER A 30 10.22 0.02 -25.34
CA SER A 30 9.94 -1.28 -24.76
C SER A 30 10.59 -2.37 -25.60
N VAL A 31 11.22 -3.33 -24.92
CA VAL A 31 11.88 -4.49 -25.53
C VAL A 31 11.53 -5.76 -24.73
N PRO A 32 11.37 -6.93 -25.36
CA PRO A 32 11.31 -8.17 -24.59
C PRO A 32 12.60 -8.36 -23.79
N CYS A 33 12.49 -8.98 -22.61
CA CYS A 33 13.65 -9.32 -21.80
C CYS A 33 13.51 -10.72 -21.20
N THR A 34 14.64 -11.28 -20.79
CA THR A 34 14.70 -12.49 -19.99
C THR A 34 15.15 -12.15 -18.57
N VAL A 35 14.67 -12.91 -17.59
CA VAL A 35 15.15 -12.91 -16.21
C VAL A 35 15.70 -14.29 -15.87
N GLY A 36 16.01 -14.54 -14.59
CA GLY A 36 16.41 -15.86 -14.11
C GLY A 36 15.44 -16.96 -14.56
N ALA A 37 15.96 -18.14 -14.90
CA ALA A 37 15.16 -19.28 -15.33
C ALA A 37 14.10 -19.73 -14.31
N GLY A 38 14.34 -19.47 -13.01
CA GLY A 38 13.39 -19.67 -11.91
C GLY A 38 12.38 -18.52 -11.74
N GLY A 39 12.46 -17.48 -12.58
CA GLY A 39 11.62 -16.30 -12.55
C GLY A 39 12.11 -15.24 -11.57
N LEU A 40 11.18 -14.52 -10.96
CA LEU A 40 11.45 -13.48 -9.98
C LEU A 40 11.34 -14.02 -8.55
N ILE A 41 12.16 -13.49 -7.65
CA ILE A 41 12.11 -13.81 -6.22
C ILE A 41 12.24 -12.54 -5.39
N GLN A 42 11.59 -12.47 -4.22
CA GLN A 42 11.83 -11.36 -3.30
C GLN A 42 13.31 -11.26 -2.96
N ALA A 43 13.88 -10.05 -3.00
CA ALA A 43 15.30 -9.80 -2.77
C ALA A 43 15.81 -10.40 -1.44
N SER A 44 14.98 -10.42 -0.39
CA SER A 44 15.30 -11.04 0.90
C SER A 44 15.44 -12.56 0.83
N PHE A 45 14.74 -13.24 -0.08
CA PHE A 45 14.80 -14.69 -0.28
C PHE A 45 15.77 -15.13 -1.37
N LYS A 46 16.29 -14.20 -2.18
CA LYS A 46 17.32 -14.49 -3.18
C LYS A 46 18.51 -15.21 -2.54
N ARG A 47 18.93 -16.30 -3.16
CA ARG A 47 20.14 -17.07 -2.81
C ARG A 47 20.96 -17.35 -4.05
N GLU A 48 22.22 -17.67 -3.85
CA GLU A 48 23.08 -18.11 -4.94
C GLU A 48 22.59 -19.45 -5.52
N GLY A 49 22.68 -19.61 -6.84
CA GLY A 49 22.24 -20.83 -7.52
C GLY A 49 20.72 -21.03 -7.65
N ASP A 50 19.87 -20.17 -7.08
CA ASP A 50 18.40 -20.28 -7.18
C ASP A 50 17.85 -20.06 -8.61
N ARG A 51 18.69 -19.47 -9.49
CA ARG A 51 18.35 -19.07 -10.87
C ARG A 51 17.20 -18.07 -10.96
N CYS A 52 16.98 -17.26 -9.92
CA CYS A 52 15.95 -16.23 -9.89
C CYS A 52 16.55 -14.81 -9.97
N THR A 53 15.78 -13.84 -10.45
CA THR A 53 16.14 -12.42 -10.43
C THR A 53 15.46 -11.72 -9.25
N PRO A 54 16.16 -10.87 -8.47
CA PRO A 54 15.57 -10.22 -7.30
C PRO A 54 14.51 -9.17 -7.68
N ILE A 55 13.37 -9.21 -7.02
CA ILE A 55 12.32 -8.18 -7.04
C ILE A 55 12.78 -7.01 -6.18
N GLY A 56 12.62 -5.79 -6.70
CA GLY A 56 12.96 -4.57 -5.99
C GLY A 56 13.44 -3.46 -6.91
N VAL A 57 13.88 -2.35 -6.31
CA VAL A 57 14.45 -1.21 -7.03
C VAL A 57 15.94 -1.10 -6.72
N PHE A 58 16.76 -1.21 -7.75
CA PHE A 58 18.22 -1.25 -7.62
C PHE A 58 18.89 -0.16 -8.45
N PRO A 59 19.97 0.47 -7.97
CA PRO A 59 20.74 1.41 -8.77
C PRO A 59 21.54 0.68 -9.86
N LEU A 60 21.68 1.30 -11.03
CA LEU A 60 22.69 0.89 -12.00
C LEU A 60 24.05 1.47 -11.58
N ARG A 61 25.14 0.71 -11.80
CA ARG A 61 26.49 1.15 -11.49
C ARG A 61 27.12 1.92 -12.65
N TYR A 62 27.83 1.21 -13.51
CA TYR A 62 28.47 1.69 -14.73
C TYR A 62 28.25 0.63 -15.81
N GLY A 63 28.61 0.92 -17.05
CA GLY A 63 28.65 -0.07 -18.11
C GLY A 63 30.06 -0.61 -18.31
N LEU A 64 30.17 -1.85 -18.73
CA LEU A 64 31.41 -2.45 -19.21
C LEU A 64 31.20 -2.94 -20.64
N PHE A 65 32.20 -2.80 -21.50
CA PHE A 65 32.12 -3.27 -22.88
C PHE A 65 33.41 -3.96 -23.32
N HIS A 66 33.32 -4.93 -24.22
CA HIS A 66 34.46 -5.66 -24.75
C HIS A 66 35.08 -4.89 -25.93
N PRO A 67 36.28 -4.29 -25.79
CA PRO A 67 36.80 -3.35 -26.79
C PRO A 67 37.23 -4.01 -28.10
N VAL A 68 37.65 -5.29 -28.07
CA VAL A 68 38.01 -6.04 -29.29
C VAL A 68 36.78 -6.50 -30.07
N ALA A 69 35.72 -6.96 -29.38
CA ALA A 69 34.47 -7.36 -30.02
C ALA A 69 33.69 -6.14 -30.54
N LEU A 70 33.80 -4.99 -29.86
CA LEU A 70 33.10 -3.75 -30.16
C LEU A 70 34.12 -2.60 -30.36
N PRO A 71 34.92 -2.61 -31.45
CA PRO A 71 35.93 -1.58 -31.71
C PRO A 71 35.31 -0.19 -31.91
N ASP A 72 34.08 -0.14 -32.44
CA ASP A 72 33.33 1.08 -32.73
C ASP A 72 32.33 1.44 -31.62
N PHE A 73 32.55 0.98 -30.38
CA PHE A 73 31.66 1.30 -29.26
C PHE A 73 31.53 2.82 -29.05
N PRO A 74 30.31 3.38 -28.91
CA PRO A 74 30.10 4.83 -28.80
C PRO A 74 30.86 5.43 -27.61
N ARG A 75 31.50 6.58 -27.84
CA ARG A 75 32.33 7.27 -26.84
C ARG A 75 31.63 8.46 -26.19
N ASP A 76 30.55 8.95 -26.80
CA ASP A 76 29.78 10.14 -26.42
C ASP A 76 28.49 9.79 -25.67
N LEU A 77 28.58 8.85 -24.72
CA LEU A 77 27.43 8.37 -23.93
C LEU A 77 27.28 9.15 -22.63
N ALA A 78 26.02 9.36 -22.21
CA ALA A 78 25.73 10.00 -20.92
C ALA A 78 26.09 9.09 -19.73
N PHE A 79 25.78 7.79 -19.84
CA PHE A 79 26.15 6.80 -18.82
C PHE A 79 27.60 6.36 -19.00
N PRO A 80 28.38 6.22 -17.91
CA PRO A 80 29.79 5.85 -18.02
C PRO A 80 29.94 4.40 -18.44
N PHE A 81 30.65 4.16 -19.54
CA PHE A 81 31.08 2.83 -19.99
C PHE A 81 32.60 2.69 -19.92
N VAL A 82 33.08 1.58 -19.37
CA VAL A 82 34.50 1.27 -19.16
C VAL A 82 34.88 0.06 -20.02
N PRO A 83 36.01 0.06 -20.74
CA PRO A 83 36.45 -1.11 -21.49
C PRO A 83 36.82 -2.24 -20.52
N LEU A 84 36.34 -3.45 -20.80
CA LEU A 84 36.77 -4.66 -20.11
C LEU A 84 38.26 -4.92 -20.37
N ALA A 85 39.03 -5.06 -19.29
CA ALA A 85 40.41 -5.51 -19.37
C ALA A 85 40.48 -7.04 -19.28
N GLU A 86 41.52 -7.63 -19.89
CA GLU A 86 41.73 -9.09 -19.95
C GLU A 86 41.75 -9.77 -18.57
N HIS A 87 42.10 -9.01 -17.53
CA HIS A 87 42.28 -9.50 -16.17
C HIS A 87 41.11 -9.15 -15.23
N MET A 88 40.01 -8.58 -15.72
CA MET A 88 38.83 -8.31 -14.91
C MET A 88 38.02 -9.59 -14.67
N ILE A 89 37.74 -9.88 -13.39
CA ILE A 89 36.81 -10.92 -12.95
C ILE A 89 35.78 -10.31 -12.00
N TRP A 90 34.62 -10.95 -11.88
CA TRP A 90 33.69 -10.68 -10.79
C TRP A 90 33.93 -11.72 -9.71
N GLU A 91 34.28 -11.29 -8.50
CA GLU A 91 34.55 -12.20 -7.40
C GLU A 91 33.24 -12.76 -6.84
N GLU A 92 33.15 -14.09 -6.81
CA GLU A 92 31.98 -14.83 -6.34
C GLU A 92 32.27 -15.54 -5.01
N GLU A 93 33.49 -15.44 -4.45
CA GLU A 93 33.84 -16.03 -3.16
C GLU A 93 34.75 -15.14 -2.29
N GLY A 94 34.86 -15.45 -0.99
CA GLY A 94 35.84 -14.84 -0.10
C GLY A 94 35.55 -13.39 0.33
N ASN A 95 36.61 -12.66 0.69
CA ASN A 95 36.50 -11.33 1.32
C ASN A 95 36.06 -10.22 0.35
N ASP A 96 36.29 -10.41 -0.95
CA ASP A 96 35.89 -9.47 -1.99
C ASP A 96 34.63 -9.93 -2.73
N TYR A 97 33.83 -10.79 -2.10
CA TYR A 97 32.57 -11.28 -2.64
C TYR A 97 31.69 -10.18 -3.24
N ASN A 98 31.18 -10.45 -4.44
CA ASN A 98 30.34 -9.59 -5.26
C ASN A 98 31.00 -8.25 -5.64
N ARG A 99 32.30 -8.27 -5.96
CA ARG A 99 33.05 -7.10 -6.43
C ARG A 99 33.76 -7.39 -7.75
N LEU A 100 33.92 -6.35 -8.56
CA LEU A 100 34.83 -6.38 -9.70
C LEU A 100 36.27 -6.28 -9.19
N VAL A 101 37.09 -7.29 -9.47
CA VAL A 101 38.51 -7.33 -9.08
C VAL A 101 39.40 -7.65 -10.29
N LEU A 102 40.70 -7.40 -10.11
CA LEU A 102 41.73 -7.68 -11.10
C LEU A 102 42.48 -8.95 -10.64
N ALA A 103 42.27 -10.07 -11.33
CA ALA A 103 43.01 -11.30 -11.01
C ALA A 103 44.35 -11.35 -11.76
N GLU A 104 45.36 -11.96 -11.17
CA GLU A 104 46.71 -12.07 -11.73
C GLU A 104 46.73 -12.75 -13.09
N LYS A 105 47.64 -12.33 -13.99
CA LYS A 105 47.58 -12.59 -15.44
C LYS A 105 47.31 -14.05 -15.86
N ASP A 106 47.82 -15.02 -15.12
CA ASP A 106 47.77 -16.45 -15.47
C ASP A 106 46.76 -17.26 -14.61
N GLU A 107 45.98 -16.61 -13.75
CA GLU A 107 45.00 -17.26 -12.89
C GLU A 107 43.57 -17.14 -13.43
N ARG A 108 42.69 -18.07 -13.05
CA ARG A 108 41.23 -18.01 -13.27
C ARG A 108 40.81 -17.56 -14.70
N PRO A 109 41.38 -18.10 -15.79
CA PRO A 109 41.05 -17.69 -17.16
C PRO A 109 39.58 -17.91 -17.51
N ASP A 110 38.96 -18.92 -16.90
CA ASP A 110 37.54 -19.26 -17.10
C ASP A 110 36.58 -18.29 -16.39
N GLU A 111 37.08 -17.39 -15.56
CA GLU A 111 36.25 -16.42 -14.84
C GLU A 111 36.37 -15.01 -15.41
N ARG A 112 37.27 -14.80 -16.38
CA ARG A 112 37.48 -13.49 -17.02
C ARG A 112 36.19 -13.03 -17.68
N LEU A 113 35.79 -11.80 -17.37
CA LEU A 113 34.61 -11.19 -17.99
C LEU A 113 34.80 -11.04 -19.50
N ALA A 114 36.02 -10.68 -19.93
CA ALA A 114 36.45 -10.52 -21.31
C ALA A 114 36.77 -11.84 -22.04
N ARG A 115 36.53 -13.02 -21.44
CA ARG A 115 36.80 -14.28 -22.13
C ARG A 115 35.91 -14.42 -23.36
N SER A 116 36.48 -14.93 -24.45
CA SER A 116 35.75 -15.22 -25.68
C SER A 116 34.67 -16.27 -25.42
N ARG A 117 33.43 -15.96 -25.78
CA ARG A 117 32.27 -16.88 -25.72
C ARG A 117 31.62 -16.95 -27.10
N ALA A 118 31.02 -18.09 -27.44
CA ALA A 118 30.42 -18.30 -28.75
C ALA A 118 29.29 -17.32 -29.11
N GLU A 119 28.59 -16.76 -28.11
CA GLU A 119 27.37 -15.96 -28.30
C GLU A 119 27.51 -14.47 -27.93
N GLY A 120 28.71 -13.96 -27.62
CA GLY A 120 28.94 -12.52 -27.34
C GLY A 120 28.07 -11.94 -26.20
N LEU A 121 27.48 -12.77 -25.35
CA LEU A 121 26.42 -12.35 -24.41
C LEU A 121 26.85 -11.25 -23.44
N LEU A 122 28.15 -11.24 -23.08
CA LEU A 122 28.75 -10.29 -22.14
C LEU A 122 29.64 -9.25 -22.83
N ASP A 123 29.49 -9.05 -24.15
CA ASP A 123 30.23 -8.00 -24.88
C ASP A 123 29.86 -6.60 -24.37
N VAL A 124 28.66 -6.45 -23.80
CA VAL A 124 28.26 -5.30 -23.00
C VAL A 124 27.55 -5.82 -21.75
N ILE A 125 27.99 -5.37 -20.57
CA ILE A 125 27.32 -5.68 -19.30
C ILE A 125 27.08 -4.40 -18.51
N VAL A 126 25.97 -4.33 -17.79
CA VAL A 126 25.64 -3.22 -16.89
C VAL A 126 25.32 -3.79 -15.51
N PRO A 127 26.22 -3.65 -14.52
CA PRO A 127 25.95 -4.14 -13.18
C PRO A 127 24.76 -3.46 -12.49
N ILE A 128 23.90 -4.31 -11.93
CA ILE A 128 22.77 -3.95 -11.09
C ILE A 128 23.25 -4.01 -9.64
N GLY A 129 22.99 -2.95 -8.88
CA GLY A 129 23.44 -2.78 -7.49
C GLY A 129 22.67 -3.62 -6.48
N PHE A 130 22.60 -4.92 -6.73
CA PHE A 130 22.04 -5.91 -5.82
C PHE A 130 23.18 -6.57 -5.03
N ASN A 131 23.03 -6.61 -3.69
CA ASN A 131 23.96 -7.26 -2.77
C ASN A 131 25.42 -6.76 -2.84
N ASP A 132 25.68 -5.52 -3.24
CA ASP A 132 27.05 -5.02 -3.51
C ASP A 132 27.51 -3.89 -2.57
N ALA A 133 26.59 -3.15 -1.96
CA ALA A 133 26.93 -2.08 -1.01
C ALA A 133 27.50 -2.63 0.31
N VAL A 134 26.85 -3.67 0.83
CA VAL A 134 27.34 -4.49 1.95
C VAL A 134 27.06 -5.94 1.54
N ALA A 135 28.05 -6.56 0.91
CA ALA A 135 27.86 -7.86 0.30
C ALA A 135 27.70 -8.95 1.37
N GLU A 136 26.57 -9.66 1.31
CA GLU A 136 26.27 -10.82 2.14
C GLU A 136 26.51 -12.09 1.31
N PHE A 137 27.46 -12.92 1.75
CA PHE A 137 27.83 -14.15 1.07
C PHE A 137 26.62 -15.08 0.86
N GLY A 138 26.50 -15.67 -0.33
CA GLY A 138 25.44 -16.63 -0.68
C GLY A 138 24.06 -16.00 -0.98
N ARG A 139 23.93 -14.67 -0.95
CA ARG A 139 22.69 -13.96 -1.38
C ARG A 139 22.62 -13.75 -2.89
N GLY A 140 23.67 -14.14 -3.62
CA GLY A 140 23.82 -13.96 -5.07
C GLY A 140 24.71 -12.77 -5.40
N SER A 141 25.44 -12.90 -6.51
CA SER A 141 26.44 -11.98 -7.01
C SER A 141 26.23 -11.73 -8.51
N ALA A 142 27.00 -10.80 -9.08
CA ALA A 142 27.18 -10.63 -10.54
C ALA A 142 25.86 -10.48 -11.34
N ILE A 143 24.87 -9.77 -10.80
CA ILE A 143 23.60 -9.54 -11.50
C ILE A 143 23.77 -8.37 -12.48
N PHE A 144 23.67 -8.67 -13.77
CA PHE A 144 23.89 -7.70 -14.85
C PHE A 144 22.66 -7.54 -15.76
N ILE A 145 22.61 -6.43 -16.50
CA ILE A 145 21.92 -6.39 -17.79
C ILE A 145 22.93 -6.76 -18.88
N HIS A 146 22.59 -7.70 -19.76
CA HIS A 146 23.46 -8.13 -20.86
C HIS A 146 22.65 -8.65 -22.07
N ALA A 147 23.32 -9.06 -23.15
CA ALA A 147 22.61 -9.63 -24.31
C ALA A 147 22.02 -11.00 -23.97
N ALA A 148 20.75 -11.23 -24.33
CA ALA A 148 20.06 -12.49 -24.16
C ALA A 148 20.53 -13.52 -25.21
N ARG A 149 20.34 -14.80 -24.89
CA ARG A 149 20.51 -15.88 -25.88
C ARG A 149 19.47 -15.73 -26.98
N ALA A 150 19.79 -16.20 -28.18
CA ALA A 150 18.90 -16.09 -29.34
C ALA A 150 17.54 -16.79 -29.13
N ASP A 151 17.50 -17.83 -28.29
CA ASP A 151 16.27 -18.55 -27.92
C ASP A 151 15.49 -17.91 -26.77
N MET A 152 15.98 -16.78 -26.22
CA MET A 152 15.43 -16.10 -25.05
C MET A 152 15.29 -17.00 -23.81
N SER A 153 16.13 -18.03 -23.68
CA SER A 153 16.18 -18.86 -22.47
C SER A 153 16.58 -18.06 -21.23
N GLY A 154 16.05 -18.47 -20.07
CA GLY A 154 16.30 -17.84 -18.79
C GLY A 154 17.79 -17.78 -18.40
N THR A 155 18.13 -16.75 -17.63
CA THR A 155 19.50 -16.54 -17.11
C THR A 155 19.69 -17.28 -15.77
N ALA A 156 20.87 -17.14 -15.16
CA ALA A 156 21.09 -17.55 -13.77
C ALA A 156 20.59 -16.51 -12.73
N GLY A 157 20.05 -15.38 -13.17
CA GLY A 157 19.59 -14.28 -12.31
C GLY A 157 19.76 -12.89 -12.92
N CYS A 158 20.57 -12.75 -13.97
CA CYS A 158 20.72 -11.54 -14.78
C CYS A 158 19.46 -11.20 -15.59
N ILE A 159 19.48 -10.01 -16.20
CA ILE A 159 18.46 -9.56 -17.12
C ILE A 159 19.05 -9.55 -18.54
N GLY A 160 18.48 -10.37 -19.42
CA GLY A 160 18.88 -10.42 -20.83
C GLY A 160 17.95 -9.57 -21.69
N ILE A 161 18.47 -8.84 -22.67
CA ILE A 161 17.66 -8.26 -23.77
C ILE A 161 18.22 -8.71 -25.14
N PRO A 162 17.42 -8.73 -26.22
CA PRO A 162 17.90 -9.10 -27.55
C PRO A 162 19.17 -8.34 -27.94
N GLN A 163 20.12 -9.04 -28.56
CA GLN A 163 21.44 -8.48 -28.89
C GLN A 163 21.33 -7.23 -29.76
N GLU A 164 20.40 -7.21 -30.71
CA GLU A 164 20.09 -6.07 -31.58
C GLU A 164 19.56 -4.84 -30.83
N SER A 165 19.09 -5.03 -29.59
CA SER A 165 18.55 -3.97 -28.73
C SER A 165 19.60 -3.35 -27.80
N MET A 166 20.77 -3.98 -27.65
CA MET A 166 21.84 -3.47 -26.79
C MET A 166 22.33 -2.05 -27.17
N PRO A 167 22.50 -1.68 -28.46
CA PRO A 167 22.91 -0.33 -28.83
C PRO A 167 21.91 0.75 -28.37
N GLU A 168 20.61 0.46 -28.42
CA GLU A 168 19.58 1.39 -27.99
C GLU A 168 19.54 1.51 -26.46
N LEU A 169 19.68 0.39 -25.73
CA LEU A 169 19.84 0.41 -24.27
C LEU A 169 21.00 1.34 -23.88
N VAL A 170 22.19 1.11 -24.45
CA VAL A 170 23.42 1.87 -24.17
C VAL A 170 23.22 3.38 -24.35
N ARG A 171 22.50 3.80 -25.39
CA ARG A 171 22.22 5.22 -25.66
C ARG A 171 21.22 5.85 -24.68
N ARG A 172 20.32 5.06 -24.11
CA ARG A 172 19.27 5.53 -23.21
C ARG A 172 19.70 5.63 -21.76
N LEU A 173 20.75 4.90 -21.35
CA LEU A 173 21.23 4.93 -19.98
C LEU A 173 21.76 6.32 -19.59
N ARG A 174 21.53 6.70 -18.32
CA ARG A 174 21.98 7.96 -17.71
C ARG A 174 22.51 7.72 -16.29
N PRO A 175 23.46 8.53 -15.81
CA PRO A 175 23.95 8.41 -14.44
C PRO A 175 22.81 8.56 -13.42
N GLY A 176 22.82 7.72 -12.39
CA GLY A 176 21.80 7.73 -11.33
C GLY A 176 20.50 7.00 -11.67
N MET A 177 20.39 6.36 -12.85
CA MET A 177 19.23 5.52 -13.16
C MET A 177 19.07 4.36 -12.18
N LEU A 178 17.80 4.05 -11.90
CA LEU A 178 17.38 2.88 -11.13
C LEU A 178 16.67 1.90 -12.06
N ILE A 179 16.79 0.61 -11.75
CA ILE A 179 16.00 -0.47 -12.34
C ILE A 179 15.00 -1.00 -11.32
N ASP A 180 13.73 -1.02 -11.69
CA ASP A 180 12.59 -1.49 -10.91
C ASP A 180 12.12 -2.83 -11.49
N ILE A 181 12.29 -3.90 -10.73
CA ILE A 181 12.04 -5.27 -11.15
C ILE A 181 10.84 -5.81 -10.37
N GLY A 182 9.81 -6.25 -11.09
CA GLY A 182 8.62 -6.84 -10.49
C GLY A 182 7.80 -7.65 -11.50
N TYR A 183 6.70 -8.22 -11.04
CA TYR A 183 5.71 -8.77 -11.96
C TYR A 183 4.96 -7.62 -12.64
N VAL A 184 4.37 -7.86 -13.81
CA VAL A 184 3.34 -6.96 -14.36
C VAL A 184 2.31 -6.73 -13.26
N ASP A 185 1.89 -5.49 -13.01
CA ASP A 185 0.82 -5.13 -12.07
C ASP A 185 -0.52 -5.69 -12.57
N VAL A 186 -0.61 -7.01 -12.61
CA VAL A 186 -1.86 -7.75 -12.53
C VAL A 186 -2.15 -7.79 -11.04
N ASP A 187 -3.39 -7.50 -10.67
CA ASP A 187 -3.81 -7.55 -9.29
C ASP A 187 -3.68 -8.99 -8.76
N ASP A 188 -2.51 -9.30 -8.18
CA ASP A 188 -2.02 -10.60 -7.72
C ASP A 188 -2.84 -11.24 -6.59
N ARG A 189 -3.91 -10.56 -6.15
CA ARG A 189 -4.84 -11.00 -5.11
C ARG A 189 -5.39 -12.41 -5.37
N GLU A 190 -5.66 -12.78 -6.62
CA GLU A 190 -6.19 -14.10 -6.94
C GLU A 190 -5.20 -15.25 -6.69
N TYR A 191 -3.89 -14.96 -6.72
CA TYR A 191 -2.80 -15.93 -6.60
C TYR A 191 -2.22 -16.05 -5.19
N LEU A 192 -2.66 -15.20 -4.25
CA LEU A 192 -2.27 -15.36 -2.83
C LEU A 192 -2.82 -16.68 -2.29
N ASP A 193 -2.11 -17.36 -1.40
CA ASP A 193 -2.56 -18.61 -0.77
C ASP A 193 -3.69 -18.29 0.25
N PRO A 194 -4.81 -19.03 0.30
CA PRO A 194 -5.78 -18.92 1.41
C PRO A 194 -5.17 -19.04 2.82
N ALA A 195 -4.04 -19.74 2.96
CA ALA A 195 -3.26 -19.87 4.19
C ALA A 195 -2.22 -18.74 4.38
N THR A 196 -2.21 -17.72 3.52
CA THR A 196 -1.30 -16.57 3.67
C THR A 196 -1.47 -15.96 5.06
N PRO A 197 -0.40 -15.85 5.86
CA PRO A 197 -0.48 -15.33 7.21
C PRO A 197 -0.81 -13.82 7.20
N LEU A 198 -1.30 -13.33 8.34
CA LEU A 198 -1.40 -11.90 8.60
C LEU A 198 0.03 -11.31 8.66
N GLU A 199 0.41 -10.51 7.66
CA GLU A 199 1.74 -9.89 7.61
C GLU A 199 1.73 -8.56 8.39
N THR A 200 2.67 -8.42 9.33
CA THR A 200 2.94 -7.14 9.98
C THR A 200 4.42 -6.81 9.82
N VAL A 201 4.72 -5.55 9.53
CA VAL A 201 6.09 -5.03 9.53
C VAL A 201 6.20 -3.98 10.61
N ARG A 202 7.16 -4.16 11.52
CA ARG A 202 7.34 -3.31 12.69
C ARG A 202 8.68 -2.60 12.65
N PHE A 203 8.65 -1.29 12.90
CA PHE A 203 9.85 -0.46 13.06
C PHE A 203 9.82 0.18 14.44
N THR A 204 10.88 -0.04 15.22
CA THR A 204 11.01 0.48 16.60
C THR A 204 12.10 1.55 16.65
N GLY A 205 11.73 2.73 17.12
CA GLY A 205 12.67 3.82 17.40
C GLY A 205 13.44 3.58 18.70
N LEU A 206 14.67 4.08 18.78
CA LEU A 206 15.52 3.90 19.97
C LEU A 206 15.11 4.81 21.14
N ALA A 207 14.40 5.90 20.86
CA ALA A 207 13.86 6.78 21.89
C ALA A 207 12.41 6.41 22.25
N PRO A 208 11.97 6.65 23.49
CA PRO A 208 10.60 6.38 23.89
C PRO A 208 9.60 7.25 23.11
N GLY A 209 8.43 6.68 22.84
CA GLY A 209 7.36 7.33 22.08
C GLY A 209 6.12 6.43 22.00
N PRO A 210 5.07 6.91 21.33
CA PRO A 210 3.81 6.17 21.21
C PRO A 210 3.95 4.94 20.31
N LYS A 211 3.01 4.01 20.46
CA LYS A 211 2.84 2.87 19.57
C LYS A 211 1.69 3.11 18.60
N LEU A 212 2.02 3.28 17.31
CA LEU A 212 1.06 3.46 16.22
C LEU A 212 0.87 2.14 15.48
N ILE A 213 -0.38 1.76 15.22
CA ILE A 213 -0.71 0.74 14.22
C ILE A 213 -1.41 1.39 13.03
N VAL A 214 -0.94 1.05 11.82
CA VAL A 214 -1.59 1.44 10.57
C VAL A 214 -2.14 0.19 9.90
N VAL A 215 -3.44 0.19 9.62
CA VAL A 215 -4.16 -0.96 9.08
C VAL A 215 -4.73 -0.62 7.71
N GLY A 216 -4.59 -1.55 6.76
CA GLY A 216 -5.21 -1.49 5.44
C GLY A 216 -6.02 -2.75 5.14
N ALA A 217 -6.93 -2.64 4.18
CA ALA A 217 -7.80 -3.72 3.69
C ALA A 217 -8.46 -4.54 4.81
N VAL A 218 -9.11 -3.83 5.75
CA VAL A 218 -10.16 -4.43 6.59
C VAL A 218 -11.30 -4.93 5.71
N HIS A 219 -11.61 -4.16 4.65
CA HIS A 219 -12.41 -4.60 3.51
C HIS A 219 -11.50 -4.89 2.30
N GLY A 220 -11.77 -5.97 1.58
CA GLY A 220 -10.88 -6.45 0.54
C GLY A 220 -10.88 -5.69 -0.79
N ASN A 221 -11.95 -4.95 -1.06
CA ASN A 221 -12.11 -4.15 -2.26
C ASN A 221 -11.52 -2.73 -2.13
N GLU A 222 -10.81 -2.44 -1.04
CA GLU A 222 -10.25 -1.13 -0.73
C GLU A 222 -8.71 -1.17 -0.83
N ALA A 223 -8.19 -1.10 -2.07
CA ALA A 223 -6.78 -1.36 -2.35
C ALA A 223 -5.81 -0.21 -1.97
N CYS A 224 -6.32 1.00 -1.71
CA CYS A 224 -5.49 2.17 -1.43
C CYS A 224 -4.65 2.04 -0.15
N GLY A 225 -5.24 1.49 0.93
CA GLY A 225 -4.56 1.24 2.20
C GLY A 225 -3.35 0.31 2.06
N PRO A 226 -3.51 -0.92 1.52
CA PRO A 226 -2.39 -1.82 1.26
C PRO A 226 -1.25 -1.16 0.47
N GLN A 227 -1.55 -0.44 -0.61
CA GLN A 227 -0.53 0.20 -1.46
C GLN A 227 0.21 1.32 -0.72
N ALA A 228 -0.53 2.17 0.01
CA ALA A 228 0.05 3.23 0.83
C ALA A 228 0.98 2.67 1.93
N ILE A 229 0.56 1.60 2.58
CA ILE A 229 1.31 0.94 3.65
C ILE A 229 2.57 0.27 3.10
N LEU A 230 2.48 -0.43 1.96
CA LEU A 230 3.64 -1.04 1.31
C LEU A 230 4.70 0.01 0.92
N ARG A 231 4.26 1.15 0.37
CA ARG A 231 5.16 2.29 0.10
C ARG A 231 5.83 2.81 1.38
N ALA A 232 5.09 2.95 2.48
CA ALA A 232 5.65 3.36 3.76
C ALA A 232 6.67 2.36 4.32
N ILE A 233 6.42 1.05 4.16
CA ILE A 233 7.37 -0.02 4.51
C ILE A 233 8.68 0.14 3.72
N ASP A 234 8.57 0.39 2.41
CA ASP A 234 9.74 0.56 1.55
C ASP A 234 10.54 1.82 1.91
N ASP A 235 9.87 2.92 2.23
CA ASP A 235 10.55 4.14 2.69
C ASP A 235 11.30 3.96 3.99
N CYS A 236 10.75 3.18 4.94
CA CYS A 236 11.44 2.81 6.15
C CYS A 236 12.65 1.91 5.87
N ARG A 237 12.50 0.86 5.04
CA ARG A 237 13.58 -0.07 4.68
C ARG A 237 14.73 0.63 3.95
N MET A 238 14.42 1.60 3.10
CA MET A 238 15.40 2.36 2.33
C MET A 238 15.98 3.57 3.09
N GLY A 239 15.58 3.77 4.35
CA GLY A 239 16.07 4.87 5.18
C GLY A 239 15.56 6.26 4.79
N ARG A 240 14.55 6.36 3.92
CA ARG A 240 13.87 7.63 3.57
C ARG A 240 12.95 8.12 4.68
N MET A 241 12.44 7.19 5.49
CA MET A 241 11.60 7.47 6.65
C MET A 241 12.16 6.76 7.88
N LEU A 242 12.83 7.51 8.75
CA LEU A 242 13.49 6.94 9.93
C LEU A 242 12.59 7.07 11.16
N ILE A 243 12.11 5.95 11.68
CA ILE A 243 11.38 5.90 12.95
C ILE A 243 12.37 6.08 14.10
N ARG A 244 12.33 7.25 14.75
CA ARG A 244 13.25 7.62 15.83
C ARG A 244 12.67 7.36 17.22
N ARG A 245 11.34 7.48 17.36
CA ARG A 245 10.64 7.38 18.65
C ARG A 245 9.47 6.41 18.57
N GLY A 246 9.26 5.65 19.64
CA GLY A 246 8.13 4.74 19.76
C GLY A 246 8.20 3.56 18.79
N GLU A 247 7.04 3.08 18.37
CA GLU A 247 6.93 1.91 17.50
C GLU A 247 5.81 2.10 16.48
N VAL A 248 6.06 1.81 15.21
CA VAL A 248 5.01 1.70 14.21
C VAL A 248 4.88 0.26 13.72
N THR A 249 3.67 -0.29 13.79
CA THR A 249 3.29 -1.55 13.16
C THR A 249 2.45 -1.27 11.93
N LEU A 250 2.93 -1.75 10.78
CA LEU A 250 2.30 -1.59 9.47
C LEU A 250 1.67 -2.93 9.08
N LEU A 251 0.33 -2.94 8.94
CA LEU A 251 -0.47 -4.10 8.54
C LEU A 251 -1.14 -3.80 7.19
N PRO A 252 -0.52 -4.17 6.05
CA PRO A 252 -1.05 -3.82 4.72
C PRO A 252 -2.43 -4.42 4.45
N VAL A 253 -2.63 -5.69 4.83
CA VAL A 253 -3.86 -6.44 4.53
C VAL A 253 -4.35 -7.13 5.80
N ALA A 254 -5.39 -6.57 6.43
CA ALA A 254 -6.03 -7.17 7.60
C ALA A 254 -6.89 -8.38 7.23
N ASN A 255 -7.80 -8.24 6.27
CA ASN A 255 -8.69 -9.32 5.85
C ASN A 255 -8.23 -9.92 4.50
N MET A 256 -7.27 -10.85 4.57
CA MET A 256 -6.70 -11.45 3.36
C MET A 256 -7.74 -12.21 2.53
N LYS A 257 -8.72 -12.87 3.15
CA LYS A 257 -9.79 -13.56 2.40
C LYS A 257 -10.61 -12.59 1.55
N ALA A 258 -11.12 -11.52 2.16
CA ALA A 258 -11.85 -10.48 1.42
C ALA A 258 -10.97 -9.85 0.34
N TYR A 259 -9.70 -9.56 0.68
CA TYR A 259 -8.74 -8.93 -0.22
C TYR A 259 -8.55 -9.77 -1.49
N ARG A 260 -8.29 -11.07 -1.34
CA ARG A 260 -8.15 -12.02 -2.46
C ARG A 260 -9.39 -12.07 -3.34
N GLN A 261 -10.56 -12.01 -2.73
CA GLN A 261 -11.85 -12.08 -3.42
C GLN A 261 -12.26 -10.75 -4.07
N ARG A 262 -11.55 -9.65 -3.79
CA ARG A 262 -11.92 -8.27 -4.18
C ARG A 262 -13.34 -7.91 -3.73
N THR A 263 -13.76 -8.47 -2.60
CA THR A 263 -15.05 -8.23 -2.00
C THR A 263 -14.89 -7.33 -0.78
N ARG A 264 -15.99 -6.70 -0.36
CA ARG A 264 -16.01 -5.94 0.90
C ARG A 264 -15.72 -6.85 2.10
N GLU A 265 -16.13 -8.10 2.03
CA GLU A 265 -16.19 -9.04 3.15
C GLU A 265 -15.68 -10.42 2.71
N GLY A 266 -15.14 -11.21 3.64
CA GLY A 266 -14.80 -12.61 3.42
C GLY A 266 -16.00 -13.51 3.69
N ASP A 267 -16.12 -14.04 4.91
CA ASP A 267 -17.36 -14.73 5.34
C ASP A 267 -18.41 -13.74 5.85
N ARG A 268 -17.96 -12.66 6.49
CA ARG A 268 -18.80 -11.59 7.04
C ARG A 268 -18.04 -10.28 7.13
N ASN A 269 -18.75 -9.20 7.41
CA ASN A 269 -18.12 -7.90 7.63
C ASN A 269 -17.31 -7.89 8.93
N LEU A 270 -15.97 -7.93 8.80
CA LEU A 270 -15.05 -7.85 9.93
C LEU A 270 -15.25 -6.56 10.75
N ASN A 271 -15.49 -5.45 10.06
CA ASN A 271 -15.66 -4.11 10.65
C ASN A 271 -17.09 -3.82 11.15
N ARG A 272 -17.88 -4.86 11.38
CA ARG A 272 -19.21 -4.79 12.01
C ARG A 272 -19.37 -5.71 13.22
N ASP A 273 -18.53 -6.74 13.34
CA ASP A 273 -18.50 -7.63 14.50
C ASP A 273 -17.04 -7.99 14.80
N LEU A 274 -16.26 -6.99 15.25
CA LEU A 274 -14.90 -7.19 15.76
C LEU A 274 -14.91 -7.37 17.28
N ARG A 275 -14.48 -8.53 17.75
CA ARG A 275 -14.33 -8.87 19.17
C ARG A 275 -13.45 -10.11 19.34
N ASP A 276 -12.92 -10.31 20.54
CA ASP A 276 -12.27 -11.57 20.89
C ASP A 276 -13.32 -12.70 20.97
N LYS A 277 -13.08 -13.77 20.21
CA LYS A 277 -13.89 -14.98 20.13
C LYS A 277 -13.09 -16.16 20.67
N THR A 278 -13.52 -16.71 21.80
CA THR A 278 -12.88 -17.87 22.43
C THR A 278 -12.81 -19.08 21.49
N ILE A 279 -13.87 -19.29 20.71
CA ILE A 279 -13.95 -20.34 19.69
C ILE A 279 -14.26 -19.65 18.36
N PRO A 280 -13.28 -19.52 17.45
CA PRO A 280 -13.49 -18.86 16.18
C PRO A 280 -14.26 -19.78 15.21
N GLU A 281 -15.37 -19.28 14.65
CA GLU A 281 -16.28 -20.06 13.80
C GLU A 281 -15.99 -19.85 12.31
N ASP A 282 -15.68 -18.62 11.92
CA ASP A 282 -15.41 -18.22 10.54
C ASP A 282 -13.99 -17.64 10.36
N TYR A 283 -13.67 -17.17 9.15
CA TYR A 283 -12.38 -16.57 8.87
C TYR A 283 -12.17 -15.25 9.64
N GLU A 284 -13.19 -14.38 9.67
CA GLU A 284 -13.16 -13.10 10.35
C GLU A 284 -12.99 -13.20 11.87
N ASP A 285 -13.49 -14.25 12.52
CA ASP A 285 -13.21 -14.52 13.93
C ASP A 285 -11.72 -14.83 14.15
N ARG A 286 -11.09 -15.61 13.25
CA ARG A 286 -9.67 -15.98 13.36
C ARG A 286 -8.77 -14.77 13.15
N VAL A 287 -9.05 -13.97 12.13
CA VAL A 287 -8.33 -12.72 11.86
C VAL A 287 -8.62 -11.68 12.93
N GLY A 288 -9.89 -11.54 13.34
CA GLY A 288 -10.35 -10.65 14.39
C GLY A 288 -9.60 -10.87 15.69
N ASN A 289 -9.45 -12.12 16.15
CA ASN A 289 -8.65 -12.44 17.33
C ASN A 289 -7.19 -11.96 17.25
N ARG A 290 -6.57 -12.05 16.06
CA ARG A 290 -5.20 -11.55 15.84
C ARG A 290 -5.16 -10.02 15.83
N LEU A 291 -6.10 -9.39 15.13
CA LEU A 291 -6.22 -7.95 15.05
C LEU A 291 -6.50 -7.33 16.42
N CYS A 292 -7.44 -7.90 17.19
CA CYS A 292 -7.73 -7.50 18.57
C CYS A 292 -6.48 -7.53 19.47
N SER A 293 -5.65 -8.58 19.36
CA SER A 293 -4.37 -8.64 20.07
C SER A 293 -3.43 -7.52 19.65
N LEU A 294 -3.31 -7.26 18.35
CA LEU A 294 -2.49 -6.17 17.83
C LEU A 294 -3.01 -4.82 18.33
N LEU A 295 -4.31 -4.53 18.23
CA LEU A 295 -4.89 -3.26 18.68
C LEU A 295 -4.60 -3.01 20.17
N ARG A 296 -4.70 -4.03 21.03
CA ARG A 296 -4.35 -3.93 22.47
C ARG A 296 -2.87 -3.64 22.74
N GLU A 297 -1.97 -3.92 21.80
CA GLU A 297 -0.54 -3.63 21.93
C GLU A 297 -0.18 -2.17 21.61
N HIS A 298 -1.10 -1.39 21.05
CA HIS A 298 -0.84 -0.05 20.51
C HIS A 298 -1.64 1.04 21.24
N ASP A 299 -1.16 2.28 21.12
CA ASP A 299 -1.80 3.47 21.71
C ASP A 299 -2.71 4.18 20.70
N VAL A 300 -2.30 4.17 19.42
CA VAL A 300 -2.97 4.89 18.32
C VAL A 300 -3.22 3.98 17.13
N LEU A 301 -4.42 4.05 16.54
CA LEU A 301 -4.79 3.39 15.28
C LEU A 301 -5.03 4.42 14.17
N LEU A 302 -4.43 4.18 13.00
CA LEU A 302 -4.85 4.73 11.72
C LEU A 302 -5.39 3.60 10.85
N ASP A 303 -6.70 3.56 10.64
CA ASP A 303 -7.35 2.57 9.78
C ASP A 303 -7.67 3.20 8.42
N ILE A 304 -7.08 2.68 7.34
CA ILE A 304 -7.15 3.27 6.00
C ILE A 304 -8.19 2.53 5.15
N HIS A 305 -9.25 3.26 4.79
CA HIS A 305 -10.38 2.81 3.99
C HIS A 305 -10.53 3.67 2.72
N SER A 306 -11.38 3.19 1.83
CA SER A 306 -11.99 4.00 0.77
C SER A 306 -13.49 3.70 0.68
N PHE A 307 -14.24 4.57 0.02
CA PHE A 307 -15.70 4.46 -0.03
C PHE A 307 -16.23 4.29 -1.46
N ARG A 308 -17.50 3.87 -1.56
CA ARG A 308 -18.24 3.88 -2.83
C ARG A 308 -18.87 5.25 -3.05
N GLY A 309 -18.73 5.78 -4.25
CA GLY A 309 -19.35 7.04 -4.66
C GLY A 309 -18.36 8.18 -4.82
N GLU A 310 -18.88 9.38 -5.05
CA GLU A 310 -18.09 10.59 -5.21
C GLU A 310 -18.06 11.38 -3.89
N GLY A 311 -16.91 11.93 -3.54
CA GLY A 311 -16.75 12.75 -2.35
C GLY A 311 -15.29 13.14 -2.16
N GLU A 312 -15.04 14.14 -1.32
CA GLU A 312 -13.68 14.44 -0.88
C GLU A 312 -13.26 13.49 0.25
N PRO A 313 -11.95 13.23 0.45
CA PRO A 313 -11.47 12.42 1.56
C PRO A 313 -11.84 13.03 2.93
N PHE A 314 -12.19 12.19 3.88
CA PHE A 314 -12.58 12.60 5.24
C PHE A 314 -12.11 11.62 6.30
N VAL A 315 -12.23 12.00 7.57
CA VAL A 315 -11.83 11.16 8.71
C VAL A 315 -13.02 10.92 9.63
N PHE A 316 -13.24 9.68 10.06
CA PHE A 316 -14.14 9.33 11.16
C PHE A 316 -13.35 9.24 12.47
N ALA A 317 -13.79 10.02 13.46
CA ALA A 317 -13.29 10.03 14.82
C ALA A 317 -14.37 9.52 15.80
N GLY A 318 -13.94 9.18 17.00
CA GLY A 318 -14.77 8.73 18.10
C GLY A 318 -15.55 9.86 18.77
N PRO A 319 -16.34 9.54 19.80
CA PRO A 319 -17.21 10.47 20.48
C PRO A 319 -16.41 11.50 21.29
N LEU A 320 -17.13 12.40 21.95
CA LEU A 320 -16.54 13.21 23.02
C LEU A 320 -16.26 12.33 24.25
N ASP A 321 -15.38 12.82 25.13
CA ASP A 321 -15.07 12.15 26.39
C ASP A 321 -16.35 11.92 27.19
N ASN A 322 -16.57 10.68 27.61
CA ASN A 322 -17.77 10.27 28.30
C ASN A 322 -17.53 8.99 29.13
N THR A 323 -18.37 8.80 30.15
CA THR A 323 -18.42 7.56 30.96
C THR A 323 -19.72 6.80 30.74
N GLY A 324 -20.34 7.00 29.57
CA GLY A 324 -21.63 6.44 29.22
C GLY A 324 -21.55 4.94 28.94
N PRO A 325 -22.72 4.27 28.80
CA PRO A 325 -22.78 2.85 28.49
C PRO A 325 -22.43 2.53 27.03
N VAL A 326 -22.49 3.52 26.14
CA VAL A 326 -22.14 3.40 24.71
C VAL A 326 -20.81 4.11 24.50
N GLU A 327 -19.82 3.37 23.99
CA GLU A 327 -18.49 3.89 23.63
C GLU A 327 -17.84 4.82 24.68
N PRO A 328 -17.62 4.34 25.93
CA PRO A 328 -16.92 5.12 26.94
C PRO A 328 -15.52 5.50 26.45
N PHE A 329 -15.18 6.79 26.55
CA PHE A 329 -13.99 7.33 25.92
C PHE A 329 -13.38 8.48 26.73
N ARG A 330 -12.05 8.63 26.66
CA ARG A 330 -11.27 9.62 27.43
C ARG A 330 -10.14 10.29 26.64
N HIS A 331 -10.07 10.04 25.34
CA HIS A 331 -9.00 10.51 24.47
C HIS A 331 -9.52 11.40 23.33
N ALA A 332 -10.68 12.04 23.50
CA ALA A 332 -11.30 12.87 22.47
C ALA A 332 -10.42 14.06 22.05
N GLY A 333 -9.66 14.65 22.99
CA GLY A 333 -8.68 15.69 22.66
C GLY A 333 -7.59 15.18 21.70
N ALA A 334 -6.87 14.14 22.12
CA ALA A 334 -5.76 13.57 21.35
C ALA A 334 -6.20 12.99 19.99
N GLU A 335 -7.33 12.28 19.96
CA GLU A 335 -7.89 11.75 18.71
C GLU A 335 -8.36 12.86 17.77
N GLY A 336 -8.93 13.93 18.32
CA GLY A 336 -9.34 15.09 17.53
C GLY A 336 -8.15 15.79 16.90
N GLU A 337 -7.08 16.02 17.67
CA GLU A 337 -5.84 16.59 17.16
C GLU A 337 -5.19 15.73 16.09
N PHE A 338 -5.21 14.41 16.26
CA PHE A 338 -4.75 13.43 15.30
C PHE A 338 -5.56 13.50 14.01
N ALA A 339 -6.89 13.37 14.10
CA ALA A 339 -7.82 13.44 12.97
C ALA A 339 -7.65 14.72 12.15
N ALA A 340 -7.56 15.86 12.84
CA ALA A 340 -7.44 17.18 12.22
C ALA A 340 -6.20 17.34 11.34
N ARG A 341 -5.17 16.52 11.57
CA ARG A 341 -3.84 16.68 10.99
C ARG A 341 -3.51 15.63 9.92
N LEU A 342 -4.42 14.71 9.60
CA LEU A 342 -4.19 13.67 8.58
C LEU A 342 -4.26 14.16 7.13
N GLY A 343 -4.65 15.42 6.89
CA GLY A 343 -4.66 16.01 5.54
C GLY A 343 -6.02 16.09 4.88
N THR A 344 -7.10 15.70 5.57
CA THR A 344 -8.48 15.86 5.11
C THR A 344 -9.10 17.18 5.58
N SER A 345 -10.14 17.62 4.88
CA SER A 345 -10.91 18.84 5.16
C SER A 345 -12.09 18.60 6.12
N ILE A 346 -12.57 17.36 6.21
CA ILE A 346 -13.76 16.99 6.98
C ILE A 346 -13.37 15.95 8.04
N VAL A 347 -13.85 16.18 9.27
CA VAL A 347 -13.85 15.20 10.36
C VAL A 347 -15.30 14.92 10.75
N ILE A 348 -15.68 13.64 10.84
CA ILE A 348 -17.02 13.19 11.22
C ILE A 348 -16.93 12.38 12.52
N HIS A 349 -17.87 12.55 13.45
CA HIS A 349 -17.94 11.74 14.68
C HIS A 349 -19.37 11.52 15.17
N GLY A 350 -19.53 10.72 16.22
CA GLY A 350 -20.83 10.41 16.84
C GLY A 350 -21.57 9.26 16.16
N TRP A 351 -20.84 8.27 15.67
CA TRP A 351 -21.37 7.16 14.87
C TRP A 351 -22.23 6.18 15.68
N LEU A 352 -21.70 5.62 16.78
CA LEU A 352 -22.31 4.47 17.45
C LEU A 352 -23.71 4.76 18.01
N ASP A 353 -23.96 5.92 18.61
CA ASP A 353 -25.28 6.28 19.12
C ASP A 353 -26.36 6.34 18.03
N VAL A 354 -25.98 6.86 16.85
CA VAL A 354 -26.89 6.96 15.69
C VAL A 354 -27.08 5.58 15.07
N TYR A 355 -26.02 4.77 15.06
CA TYR A 355 -26.08 3.41 14.55
C TYR A 355 -26.97 2.50 15.42
N ASP A 356 -26.93 2.61 16.74
CA ASP A 356 -27.87 1.89 17.62
C ASP A 356 -29.34 2.25 17.32
N ARG A 357 -29.64 3.54 17.08
CA ARG A 357 -30.97 3.98 16.62
C ARG A 357 -31.34 3.41 15.25
N PHE A 358 -30.38 3.36 14.33
CA PHE A 358 -30.55 2.74 13.02
C PHE A 358 -30.95 1.27 13.15
N LEU A 359 -30.25 0.49 13.98
CA LEU A 359 -30.54 -0.94 14.15
C LEU A 359 -31.94 -1.17 14.73
N LYS A 360 -32.36 -0.38 15.73
CA LYS A 360 -33.73 -0.44 16.29
C LYS A 360 -34.80 -0.14 15.25
N GLU A 361 -34.54 0.83 14.37
CA GLU A 361 -35.48 1.19 13.31
C GLU A 361 -35.57 0.09 12.24
N ARG A 362 -34.45 -0.55 11.89
CA ARG A 362 -34.46 -1.73 11.01
C ARG A 362 -35.28 -2.88 11.59
N GLU A 363 -35.11 -3.16 12.88
CA GLU A 363 -35.89 -4.19 13.57
C GLU A 363 -37.39 -3.88 13.56
N ARG A 364 -37.78 -2.62 13.77
CA ARG A 364 -39.17 -2.16 13.66
C ARG A 364 -39.77 -2.46 12.28
N LEU A 365 -38.96 -2.35 11.24
CA LEU A 365 -39.32 -2.65 9.85
C LEU A 365 -39.24 -4.15 9.49
N GLY A 366 -38.92 -5.02 10.46
CA GLY A 366 -38.81 -6.47 10.25
C GLY A 366 -37.46 -6.92 9.67
N HIS A 367 -36.46 -6.05 9.64
CA HIS A 367 -35.10 -6.36 9.20
C HIS A 367 -34.21 -6.64 10.41
N PHE A 368 -34.06 -7.92 10.75
CA PHE A 368 -33.31 -8.36 11.92
C PHE A 368 -31.82 -8.54 11.64
N ASN A 369 -31.03 -8.19 12.64
CA ASN A 369 -29.59 -8.31 12.69
C ASN A 369 -29.16 -9.70 13.20
N LYS A 370 -28.03 -10.20 12.73
CA LYS A 370 -27.57 -11.57 13.05
C LYS A 370 -26.64 -11.64 14.27
N ALA A 371 -25.97 -10.55 14.65
CA ALA A 371 -24.94 -10.56 15.70
C ALA A 371 -25.18 -9.49 16.78
N GLY A 372 -24.95 -9.82 18.06
CA GLY A 372 -25.13 -8.89 19.19
C GLY A 372 -24.04 -7.82 19.36
N SER A 373 -22.98 -7.85 18.55
CA SER A 373 -21.86 -6.90 18.52
C SER A 373 -21.90 -6.00 17.28
N GLU A 374 -23.03 -6.00 16.56
CA GLU A 374 -23.20 -5.27 15.31
C GLU A 374 -22.94 -3.77 15.49
N GLY A 375 -21.90 -3.26 14.81
CA GLY A 375 -21.47 -1.87 14.88
C GLY A 375 -20.07 -1.65 15.46
N VAL A 376 -19.46 -2.67 16.09
CA VAL A 376 -18.09 -2.58 16.61
C VAL A 376 -17.09 -2.91 15.51
N GLY A 377 -16.31 -1.90 15.10
CA GLY A 377 -15.19 -2.03 14.19
C GLY A 377 -13.81 -1.93 14.88
N THR A 378 -12.78 -1.78 14.07
CA THR A 378 -11.38 -1.57 14.48
C THR A 378 -11.21 -0.37 15.40
N THR A 379 -11.84 0.76 15.07
CA THR A 379 -11.73 1.99 15.85
C THR A 379 -12.46 1.90 17.19
N GLU A 380 -13.64 1.31 17.22
CA GLU A 380 -14.40 1.12 18.46
C GLU A 380 -13.67 0.14 19.39
N TYR A 381 -13.12 -0.95 18.85
CA TYR A 381 -12.30 -1.89 19.63
C TYR A 381 -11.00 -1.23 20.15
N MET A 382 -10.34 -0.40 19.34
CA MET A 382 -9.15 0.35 19.77
C MET A 382 -9.45 1.26 20.97
N ARG A 383 -10.57 1.98 20.93
CA ARG A 383 -11.02 2.86 22.03
C ARG A 383 -11.37 2.05 23.28
N PHE A 384 -12.08 0.94 23.12
CA PHE A 384 -12.38 0.01 24.22
C PHE A 384 -11.11 -0.56 24.88
N SER A 385 -10.07 -0.80 24.09
CA SER A 385 -8.76 -1.28 24.56
C SER A 385 -7.95 -0.21 25.31
N GLY A 386 -8.46 1.03 25.38
CA GLY A 386 -7.85 2.13 26.12
C GLY A 386 -6.98 3.07 25.29
N GLY A 387 -6.86 2.85 23.98
CA GLY A 387 -6.21 3.74 23.03
C GLY A 387 -7.19 4.68 22.34
N TYR A 388 -6.77 5.23 21.20
CA TYR A 388 -7.65 5.99 20.31
C TYR A 388 -7.30 5.71 18.84
N GLY A 389 -8.23 6.02 17.93
CA GLY A 389 -7.98 5.74 16.53
C GLY A 389 -9.02 6.33 15.61
N VAL A 390 -8.66 6.45 14.34
CA VAL A 390 -9.52 7.05 13.33
C VAL A 390 -9.56 6.21 12.09
N THR A 391 -10.70 6.28 11.40
CA THR A 391 -10.87 5.71 10.07
C THR A 391 -10.66 6.82 9.06
N LEU A 392 -9.66 6.69 8.21
CA LEU A 392 -9.43 7.57 7.08
C LEU A 392 -10.13 7.02 5.85
N GLU A 393 -10.96 7.83 5.22
CA GLU A 393 -11.67 7.51 3.99
C GLU A 393 -10.99 8.26 2.84
N CYS A 394 -10.13 7.57 2.09
CA CYS A 394 -9.15 8.19 1.18
C CYS A 394 -9.73 8.71 -0.14
N GLY A 395 -11.01 8.48 -0.41
CA GLY A 395 -11.65 8.76 -1.70
C GLY A 395 -12.43 7.55 -2.22
N SER A 396 -12.77 7.58 -3.51
CA SER A 396 -13.48 6.47 -4.14
C SER A 396 -12.55 5.26 -4.36
N HIS A 397 -13.10 4.05 -4.35
CA HIS A 397 -12.31 2.81 -4.46
C HIS A 397 -11.34 2.78 -5.65
N ASP A 398 -11.73 3.36 -6.78
CA ASP A 398 -10.99 3.32 -8.05
C ASP A 398 -10.16 4.59 -8.29
N ASP A 399 -10.12 5.54 -7.36
CA ASP A 399 -9.33 6.78 -7.50
C ASP A 399 -7.84 6.50 -7.23
N PRO A 400 -6.94 6.66 -8.23
CA PRO A 400 -5.51 6.51 -8.01
C PRO A 400 -4.95 7.49 -6.97
N GLN A 401 -5.59 8.64 -6.77
CA GLN A 401 -5.17 9.61 -5.75
C GLN A 401 -5.43 9.12 -4.33
N ALA A 402 -6.33 8.15 -4.12
CA ALA A 402 -6.61 7.60 -2.80
C ALA A 402 -5.35 6.97 -2.16
N VAL A 403 -4.45 6.42 -2.98
CA VAL A 403 -3.15 5.89 -2.51
C VAL A 403 -2.27 7.01 -1.96
N GLU A 404 -2.20 8.15 -2.65
CA GLU A 404 -1.42 9.31 -2.19
C GLU A 404 -2.02 9.93 -0.92
N VAL A 405 -3.36 9.96 -0.80
CA VAL A 405 -4.04 10.39 0.42
C VAL A 405 -3.67 9.49 1.60
N GLY A 406 -3.77 8.18 1.42
CA GLY A 406 -3.40 7.20 2.46
C GLY A 406 -1.94 7.31 2.87
N TYR A 407 -1.01 7.38 1.90
CA TYR A 407 0.41 7.51 2.18
C TYR A 407 0.75 8.83 2.88
N SER A 408 0.19 9.94 2.41
CA SER A 408 0.34 11.25 3.05
C SER A 408 -0.15 11.23 4.49
N ALA A 409 -1.29 10.59 4.76
CA ALA A 409 -1.82 10.45 6.11
C ALA A 409 -0.90 9.64 7.03
N ILE A 410 -0.25 8.57 6.54
CA ILE A 410 0.77 7.81 7.30
C ILE A 410 1.93 8.72 7.70
N VAL A 411 2.50 9.46 6.74
CA VAL A 411 3.62 10.37 7.01
C VAL A 411 3.22 11.45 8.01
N ARG A 412 2.02 12.03 7.85
CA ARG A 412 1.49 13.07 8.74
C ARG A 412 1.19 12.53 10.14
N ALA A 413 0.66 11.32 10.25
CA ALA A 413 0.44 10.62 11.52
C ALA A 413 1.76 10.45 12.28
N LEU A 414 2.79 9.90 11.60
CA LEU A 414 4.13 9.72 12.18
C LEU A 414 4.75 11.06 12.61
N ALA A 415 4.61 12.12 11.81
CA ALA A 415 5.11 13.46 12.13
C ALA A 415 4.38 14.07 13.33
N HIS A 416 3.04 13.99 13.37
CA HIS A 416 2.23 14.50 14.48
C HIS A 416 2.56 13.81 15.80
N LEU A 417 2.75 12.48 15.77
CA LEU A 417 3.13 11.68 16.93
C LEU A 417 4.62 11.84 17.30
N GLY A 418 5.38 12.64 16.54
CA GLY A 418 6.80 12.88 16.78
C GLY A 418 7.68 11.64 16.61
N MET A 419 7.23 10.67 15.81
CA MET A 419 7.92 9.39 15.58
C MET A 419 9.03 9.50 14.53
N ILE A 420 8.95 10.49 13.65
CA ILE A 420 9.94 10.82 12.61
C ILE A 420 10.47 12.25 12.80
N GLU A 421 11.65 12.54 12.25
CA GLU A 421 12.21 13.90 12.21
C GLU A 421 11.51 14.76 11.16
N ALA A 422 10.31 15.21 11.49
CA ALA A 422 9.51 16.13 10.68
C ALA A 422 8.83 17.18 11.56
N SER A 423 8.49 18.33 10.98
CA SER A 423 7.66 19.31 11.67
C SER A 423 6.26 18.77 11.87
N ALA A 424 5.64 19.09 13.01
CA ALA A 424 4.26 18.72 13.27
C ALA A 424 3.35 19.30 12.16
N PRO A 425 2.49 18.48 11.53
CA PRO A 425 1.62 18.95 10.47
C PRO A 425 0.58 19.94 11.00
N ASN A 426 0.26 20.94 10.18
CA ASN A 426 -0.86 21.85 10.45
C ASN A 426 -2.20 21.09 10.40
N ALA A 427 -3.16 21.53 11.19
CA ALA A 427 -4.54 21.08 11.06
C ALA A 427 -5.10 21.50 9.68
N THR A 428 -5.72 20.56 8.99
CA THR A 428 -6.34 20.76 7.66
C THR A 428 -7.86 20.67 7.71
N ALA A 429 -8.41 20.06 8.76
CA ALA A 429 -9.84 19.96 8.96
C ALA A 429 -10.46 21.36 9.06
N ARG A 430 -11.42 21.64 8.19
CA ARG A 430 -12.18 22.90 8.12
C ARG A 430 -13.56 22.75 8.76
N ILE A 431 -14.13 21.54 8.68
CA ILE A 431 -15.48 21.25 9.13
C ILE A 431 -15.44 20.01 10.01
N VAL A 432 -16.13 20.10 11.15
CA VAL A 432 -16.36 18.98 12.05
C VAL A 432 -17.85 18.70 12.09
N ILE A 433 -18.23 17.50 11.66
CA ILE A 433 -19.62 17.08 11.54
C ILE A 433 -19.91 16.07 12.64
N ARG A 434 -20.94 16.33 13.43
CA ARG A 434 -21.51 15.32 14.33
C ARG A 434 -22.69 14.66 13.64
N VAL A 435 -22.67 13.34 13.52
CA VAL A 435 -23.83 12.59 13.03
C VAL A 435 -24.98 12.74 14.02
N ALA A 436 -26.16 13.15 13.54
CA ALA A 436 -27.33 13.42 14.37
C ALA A 436 -28.42 12.36 14.15
N GLU A 437 -28.71 12.04 12.90
CA GLU A 437 -29.86 11.21 12.52
C GLU A 437 -29.52 10.31 11.33
N VAL A 438 -30.35 9.29 11.12
CA VAL A 438 -30.33 8.40 9.96
C VAL A 438 -31.70 8.45 9.31
N LEU A 439 -31.74 8.59 7.99
CA LEU A 439 -32.95 8.44 7.20
C LEU A 439 -32.94 7.02 6.67
N VAL A 440 -33.93 6.20 7.04
CA VAL A 440 -34.03 4.79 6.63
C VAL A 440 -34.96 4.67 5.43
N CYS A 441 -34.61 3.81 4.48
CA CYS A 441 -35.49 3.39 3.39
C CYS A 441 -36.54 2.45 3.98
N GLU A 442 -37.80 2.88 4.04
CA GLU A 442 -38.87 2.10 4.66
C GLU A 442 -39.61 1.23 3.65
N ALA A 443 -39.68 1.68 2.40
CA ALA A 443 -40.41 1.00 1.34
C ALA A 443 -39.71 1.10 -0.01
N GLU A 444 -40.00 0.14 -0.88
CA GLU A 444 -39.54 0.18 -2.27
C GLU A 444 -40.08 1.44 -2.95
N GLY A 445 -39.20 2.28 -3.49
CA GLY A 445 -39.53 3.57 -4.08
C GLY A 445 -39.16 4.79 -3.23
N ASP A 446 -38.81 4.61 -1.95
CA ASP A 446 -38.12 5.63 -1.17
C ASP A 446 -36.78 5.96 -1.83
N ARG A 447 -36.45 7.25 -1.99
CA ARG A 447 -35.25 7.67 -2.72
C ARG A 447 -34.75 9.05 -2.33
N LEU A 448 -33.44 9.25 -2.43
CA LEU A 448 -32.82 10.57 -2.32
C LEU A 448 -33.31 11.49 -3.45
N ARG A 449 -33.54 12.76 -3.13
CA ARG A 449 -34.16 13.73 -4.05
C ARG A 449 -33.27 14.09 -5.23
N LYS A 450 -31.96 14.14 -4.99
CA LYS A 450 -30.89 14.41 -5.95
C LYS A 450 -29.67 13.55 -5.60
N ARG A 451 -28.62 13.63 -6.43
CA ARG A 451 -27.33 13.01 -6.11
C ARG A 451 -26.61 13.87 -5.07
N TRP A 452 -26.35 13.27 -3.92
CA TRP A 452 -25.63 13.90 -2.81
C TRP A 452 -24.24 13.28 -2.69
N LYS A 453 -23.32 14.00 -2.06
CA LYS A 453 -22.00 13.53 -1.63
C LYS A 453 -21.87 13.68 -0.13
N THR A 454 -21.03 12.85 0.48
CA THR A 454 -20.67 13.05 1.90
C THR A 454 -20.03 14.42 2.07
N GLY A 455 -20.58 15.23 2.98
CA GLY A 455 -20.14 16.60 3.22
C GLY A 455 -20.95 17.66 2.49
N ASP A 456 -21.89 17.29 1.61
CA ASP A 456 -22.79 18.27 0.99
C ASP A 456 -23.63 18.98 2.05
N MET A 457 -23.67 20.31 2.00
CA MET A 457 -24.55 21.13 2.83
C MET A 457 -26.00 20.99 2.41
N VAL A 458 -26.90 21.07 3.39
CA VAL A 458 -28.34 21.10 3.19
C VAL A 458 -28.95 22.17 4.11
N ASP A 459 -29.82 23.02 3.56
CA ASP A 459 -30.47 24.10 4.30
C ASP A 459 -31.70 23.58 5.06
N ALA A 460 -32.06 24.22 6.16
CA ALA A 460 -33.29 23.93 6.89
C ALA A 460 -34.52 23.95 5.96
N GLY A 461 -35.27 22.85 5.95
CA GLY A 461 -36.45 22.68 5.11
C GLY A 461 -36.19 22.18 3.68
N GLU A 462 -34.93 22.06 3.24
CA GLU A 462 -34.60 21.45 1.95
C GLU A 462 -34.98 19.96 1.94
N VAL A 463 -35.54 19.49 0.83
CA VAL A 463 -35.97 18.09 0.67
C VAL A 463 -34.75 17.21 0.41
N ILE A 464 -34.45 16.32 1.35
CA ILE A 464 -33.33 15.36 1.27
C ILE A 464 -33.75 14.14 0.43
N ALA A 465 -34.93 13.60 0.72
CA ALA A 465 -35.45 12.37 0.14
C ALA A 465 -36.98 12.43 -0.01
N CYS A 466 -37.53 11.53 -0.82
CA CYS A 466 -38.97 11.35 -0.99
C CYS A 466 -39.34 9.91 -0.65
N ARG A 467 -40.43 9.75 0.09
CA ARG A 467 -41.07 8.45 0.33
C ARG A 467 -41.80 7.96 -0.92
N ALA A 468 -42.05 6.65 -0.99
CA ALA A 468 -42.81 6.02 -2.06
C ALA A 468 -44.25 6.59 -2.20
N ASN A 469 -44.85 7.04 -1.09
CA ASN A 469 -46.19 7.66 -1.07
C ASN A 469 -46.18 9.15 -1.52
N GLY A 470 -45.02 9.72 -1.85
CA GLY A 470 -44.86 11.12 -2.26
C GLY A 470 -44.56 12.09 -1.11
N GLU A 471 -44.49 11.63 0.14
CA GLU A 471 -44.08 12.45 1.28
C GLU A 471 -42.62 12.91 1.14
N GLU A 472 -42.36 14.18 1.46
CA GLU A 472 -41.03 14.77 1.41
C GLU A 472 -40.34 14.69 2.78
N LEU A 473 -39.15 14.10 2.82
CA LEU A 473 -38.28 14.12 4.00
C LEU A 473 -37.36 15.34 3.92
N LYS A 474 -37.59 16.31 4.80
CA LYS A 474 -36.90 17.60 4.83
C LYS A 474 -35.84 17.67 5.91
N ALA A 475 -34.78 18.42 5.65
CA ALA A 475 -33.77 18.71 6.66
C ALA A 475 -34.40 19.51 7.81
N PRO A 476 -34.29 19.05 9.07
CA PRO A 476 -34.90 19.75 10.20
C PRO A 476 -34.21 21.07 10.54
N ARG A 477 -32.96 21.24 10.09
CA ARG A 477 -32.09 22.40 10.30
C ARG A 477 -30.96 22.37 9.26
N ASP A 478 -30.15 23.43 9.21
CA ASP A 478 -28.93 23.44 8.40
C ASP A 478 -27.99 22.32 8.85
N GLY A 479 -27.43 21.60 7.88
CA GLY A 479 -26.60 20.44 8.18
C GLY A 479 -25.89 19.88 6.96
N PHE A 480 -25.55 18.60 7.05
CA PHE A 480 -24.76 17.89 6.05
C PHE A 480 -25.33 16.51 5.76
N ILE A 481 -25.17 16.06 4.52
CA ILE A 481 -25.46 14.68 4.11
C ILE A 481 -24.21 13.82 4.27
N ILE A 482 -24.37 12.60 4.80
CA ILE A 482 -23.28 11.65 5.04
C ILE A 482 -23.72 10.27 4.51
N PHE A 483 -22.83 9.60 3.78
CA PHE A 483 -23.06 8.28 3.17
C PHE A 483 -24.41 8.14 2.43
N PRO A 484 -24.65 8.96 1.41
CA PRO A 484 -25.85 8.83 0.60
C PRO A 484 -25.87 7.51 -0.17
N ASN A 485 -26.97 6.77 -0.05
CA ASN A 485 -27.20 5.50 -0.73
C ASN A 485 -28.32 5.65 -1.78
N HIS A 486 -27.93 5.85 -3.03
CA HIS A 486 -28.87 5.96 -4.16
C HIS A 486 -29.50 4.64 -4.59
N ALA A 487 -29.01 3.51 -4.06
CA ALA A 487 -29.49 2.17 -4.34
C ALA A 487 -30.07 1.49 -3.08
N ALA A 488 -30.50 2.29 -2.10
CA ALA A 488 -31.04 1.81 -0.84
C ALA A 488 -32.29 0.94 -1.06
N LYS A 489 -32.30 -0.22 -0.42
CA LYS A 489 -33.45 -1.11 -0.34
C LYS A 489 -34.16 -0.92 1.00
N PRO A 490 -35.42 -1.39 1.15
CA PRO A 490 -36.09 -1.38 2.44
C PRO A 490 -35.20 -1.98 3.55
N GLY A 491 -35.05 -1.24 4.64
CA GLY A 491 -34.17 -1.55 5.76
C GLY A 491 -32.73 -1.02 5.64
N ASP A 492 -32.35 -0.41 4.51
CA ASP A 492 -31.07 0.30 4.38
C ASP A 492 -31.19 1.75 4.82
N GLY A 493 -30.07 2.38 5.19
CA GLY A 493 -30.02 3.85 5.30
C GLY A 493 -30.06 4.50 3.92
N LEU A 494 -30.96 5.46 3.72
CA LEU A 494 -30.93 6.40 2.58
C LEU A 494 -29.73 7.32 2.69
N CYS A 495 -29.52 7.91 3.87
CA CYS A 495 -28.35 8.69 4.24
C CYS A 495 -28.34 8.94 5.75
N TYR A 496 -27.21 9.42 6.26
CA TYR A 496 -27.12 10.02 7.58
C TYR A 496 -27.17 11.55 7.46
N PHE A 497 -27.79 12.19 8.45
CA PHE A 497 -27.85 13.64 8.57
C PHE A 497 -26.91 14.09 9.70
N GLY A 498 -26.01 15.02 9.38
CA GLY A 498 -25.03 15.58 10.28
C GLY A 498 -25.27 17.07 10.55
N VAL A 499 -24.74 17.55 11.67
CA VAL A 499 -24.76 18.97 12.04
C VAL A 499 -23.34 19.43 12.36
N VAL A 500 -23.09 20.74 12.30
CA VAL A 500 -21.81 21.30 12.78
C VAL A 500 -21.59 20.87 14.23
N SER A 501 -20.40 20.36 14.52
CA SER A 501 -20.02 19.95 15.86
C SER A 501 -19.46 21.11 16.67
N GLU A 502 -19.74 21.08 17.98
CA GLU A 502 -19.08 21.94 18.97
C GLU A 502 -17.67 21.45 19.35
N ARG A 503 -17.19 20.31 18.82
CA ARG A 503 -15.84 19.79 19.07
C ARG A 503 -14.81 20.75 18.47
N VAL A 504 -14.07 21.43 19.33
CA VAL A 504 -12.94 22.26 18.92
C VAL A 504 -11.75 21.33 18.62
N LEU A 505 -11.33 21.28 17.36
CA LEU A 505 -10.06 20.67 16.99
C LEU A 505 -8.97 21.70 17.28
N ALA A 506 -8.07 21.43 18.22
CA ALA A 506 -7.07 22.41 18.65
C ALA A 506 -6.19 22.86 17.46
N GLY A 507 -6.24 24.17 17.20
CA GLY A 507 -5.48 24.93 16.22
C GLY A 507 -5.28 26.35 16.74
#